data_AF-A0A4V1KSE0-F1
#
_entry.id   AF-A0A4V1KSE0-F1
#
_cell.length_a   1.000
_cell.length_b   1.000
_cell.length_c   1.000
_cell.angle_alpha   90.00
_cell.angle_beta   90.00
_cell.angle_gamma   90.00
#
_symmetry.space_group_name_H-M   'P 1'
#
loop_
_entity.id
_entity.type
_entity.pdbx_description
1 polymer ?
#
loop_
_entity_poly.entity_id
_entity_poly.type
_entity_poly.pdbx_seq_one_letter_code
_entity_poly.pdbx_strand_id
1 'polypeptide(L)'
;MKHIIDLNSEIEKIVNPVVEYHNKYENISFFGNWVNDMPDNFFSSWEEKIKDKIDKVADIDNPIKIQVTKVIHQDVLEKYKEQLELNFNDLEFLKTLQHFYYRDKELDAPKYKPMEFRYYPNSTFGDSIQKLAQINGIDDFHYYDADNSPDGYRDELEDMILDKYGLIEANSKIQDEKINQLYAYLFLSDCLESTRQMLKRIAEYLDSFVGFIKKAENFELDKYSFEEISDKDPTNLKLEFKIQKLDVAFFYRALFEGGILDVDSQNQINKDTNLRKYIDNANIYFLNEKGDSVKIKDISKEFSRIKKKEDEVYKYSRQEIDLLDLIIKKFSNRREKILQEM
;
A
#
# COMPACT_ATOMS: atom_id res chain seq x y z
N MET A 1 10.85 -19.37 5.98
CA MET A 1 10.62 -20.33 4.87
C MET A 1 9.15 -20.55 4.56
N LYS A 2 8.29 -20.97 5.51
CA LYS A 2 6.85 -21.19 5.26
C LYS A 2 6.15 -20.00 4.55
N HIS A 3 6.33 -18.78 5.06
CA HIS A 3 5.74 -17.58 4.46
C HIS A 3 6.24 -17.27 3.04
N ILE A 4 7.49 -17.65 2.70
CA ILE A 4 8.07 -17.43 1.36
C ILE A 4 7.47 -18.44 0.38
N ILE A 5 7.39 -19.71 0.79
CA ILE A 5 6.75 -20.77 -0.02
C ILE A 5 5.28 -20.43 -0.25
N ASP A 6 4.57 -20.01 0.80
CA ASP A 6 3.17 -19.61 0.72
C ASP A 6 2.94 -18.37 -0.14
N LEU A 7 3.90 -17.44 -0.22
CA LEU A 7 3.85 -16.27 -1.10
C LEU A 7 4.11 -16.67 -2.55
N ASN A 8 5.16 -17.47 -2.80
CA ASN A 8 5.47 -17.97 -4.13
C ASN A 8 4.29 -18.75 -4.71
N SER A 9 3.68 -19.64 -3.93
CA SER A 9 2.51 -20.40 -4.36
C SER A 9 1.30 -19.51 -4.72
N GLU A 10 1.13 -18.36 -4.08
CA GLU A 10 0.05 -17.43 -4.44
C GLU A 10 0.38 -16.65 -5.72
N ILE A 11 1.63 -16.23 -5.91
CA ILE A 11 2.09 -15.58 -7.15
C ILE A 11 1.96 -16.54 -8.33
N GLU A 12 2.36 -17.81 -8.18
CA GLU A 12 2.23 -18.82 -9.22
C GLU A 12 0.78 -19.02 -9.68
N LYS A 13 -0.19 -18.95 -8.78
CA LYS A 13 -1.62 -19.02 -9.13
C LYS A 13 -2.08 -17.84 -9.98
N ILE A 14 -1.46 -16.67 -9.86
CA ILE A 14 -1.79 -15.53 -10.72
C ILE A 14 -1.34 -15.81 -12.16
N VAL A 15 -0.13 -16.34 -12.31
CA VAL A 15 0.50 -16.60 -13.62
C VAL A 15 -0.11 -17.82 -14.30
N ASN A 16 -0.46 -18.84 -13.50
CA ASN A 16 -1.00 -20.12 -13.95
C ASN A 16 -2.40 -20.32 -13.34
N PRO A 17 -3.42 -19.59 -13.81
CA PRO A 17 -4.76 -19.68 -13.26
C PRO A 17 -5.37 -21.06 -13.53
N VAL A 18 -6.15 -21.56 -12.56
CA VAL A 18 -6.93 -22.78 -12.76
C VAL A 18 -8.20 -22.42 -13.52
N VAL A 19 -8.25 -22.85 -14.78
CA VAL A 19 -9.36 -22.60 -15.72
C VAL A 19 -9.96 -23.92 -16.16
N GLU A 20 -11.26 -24.08 -15.92
CA GLU A 20 -11.99 -25.32 -16.22
C GLU A 20 -13.25 -25.01 -17.03
N TYR A 21 -13.45 -25.72 -18.14
CA TYR A 21 -14.69 -25.62 -18.92
C TYR A 21 -15.68 -26.70 -18.49
N HIS A 22 -16.92 -26.30 -18.20
CA HIS A 22 -17.98 -27.19 -17.74
C HIS A 22 -19.10 -27.30 -18.79
N ASN A 23 -19.08 -28.38 -19.57
CA ASN A 23 -20.07 -28.66 -20.63
C ASN A 23 -21.52 -28.55 -20.14
N LYS A 24 -21.81 -29.03 -18.92
CA LYS A 24 -23.16 -29.00 -18.33
C LYS A 24 -23.74 -27.59 -18.22
N TYR A 25 -22.89 -26.61 -17.96
CA TYR A 25 -23.28 -25.23 -17.73
C TYR A 25 -22.89 -24.31 -18.90
N GLU A 26 -22.23 -24.85 -19.92
CA GLU A 26 -21.74 -24.12 -21.10
C GLU A 26 -20.83 -22.94 -20.71
N ASN A 27 -20.11 -23.08 -19.60
CA ASN A 27 -19.45 -21.99 -18.90
C ASN A 27 -18.06 -22.38 -18.38
N ILE A 28 -17.27 -21.37 -17.99
CA ILE A 28 -15.90 -21.50 -17.51
C ILE A 28 -15.85 -21.16 -16.02
N SER A 29 -15.14 -21.98 -15.25
CA SER A 29 -14.74 -21.65 -13.89
C SER A 29 -13.30 -21.15 -13.85
N PHE A 30 -13.07 -20.13 -13.02
CA PHE A 30 -11.78 -19.52 -12.76
C PHE A 30 -11.54 -19.60 -11.25
N PHE A 31 -10.58 -20.42 -10.83
CA PHE A 31 -10.38 -20.79 -9.42
C PHE A 31 -11.65 -21.28 -8.71
N GLY A 32 -12.49 -22.04 -9.42
CA GLY A 32 -13.73 -22.58 -8.89
C GLY A 32 -14.86 -21.55 -8.71
N ASN A 33 -14.72 -20.35 -9.29
CA ASN A 33 -15.81 -19.37 -9.39
C ASN A 33 -16.20 -19.22 -10.86
N TRP A 34 -17.48 -19.09 -11.17
CA TRP A 34 -17.91 -18.87 -12.56
C TRP A 34 -17.43 -17.50 -13.05
N VAL A 35 -16.89 -17.45 -14.27
CA VAL A 35 -16.32 -16.22 -14.83
C VAL A 35 -17.34 -15.07 -14.94
N ASN A 36 -18.63 -15.39 -15.13
CA ASN A 36 -19.73 -14.43 -15.20
C ASN A 36 -20.42 -14.15 -13.85
N ASP A 37 -20.09 -14.90 -12.78
CA ASP A 37 -20.60 -14.67 -11.41
C ASP A 37 -19.47 -14.32 -10.44
N MET A 38 -18.35 -13.80 -10.97
CA MET A 38 -17.20 -13.45 -10.16
C MET A 38 -17.57 -12.34 -9.16
N PRO A 39 -17.24 -12.47 -7.86
CA PRO A 39 -17.48 -11.40 -6.91
C PRO A 39 -16.71 -10.12 -7.27
N ASP A 40 -17.35 -8.95 -7.16
CA ASP A 40 -16.75 -7.64 -7.51
C ASP A 40 -15.39 -7.40 -6.83
N ASN A 41 -15.23 -7.89 -5.60
CA ASN A 41 -14.02 -7.72 -4.80
C ASN A 41 -13.04 -8.90 -4.89
N PHE A 42 -13.26 -9.87 -5.80
CA PHE A 42 -12.45 -11.08 -5.87
C PHE A 42 -10.96 -10.77 -6.07
N PHE A 43 -10.62 -10.03 -7.12
CA PHE A 43 -9.24 -9.71 -7.48
C PHE A 43 -8.60 -8.74 -6.48
N SER A 44 -9.32 -7.72 -6.00
CA SER A 44 -8.80 -6.78 -5.00
C SER A 44 -8.54 -7.45 -3.66
N SER A 45 -9.44 -8.34 -3.22
CA SER A 45 -9.22 -9.12 -1.99
C SER A 45 -8.05 -10.10 -2.11
N TRP A 46 -7.80 -10.62 -3.31
CA TRP A 46 -6.66 -11.49 -3.56
C TRP A 46 -5.35 -10.71 -3.55
N GLU A 47 -5.33 -9.53 -4.18
CA GLU A 47 -4.19 -8.62 -4.17
C GLU A 47 -3.76 -8.24 -2.75
N GLU A 48 -4.71 -7.82 -1.90
CA GLU A 48 -4.42 -7.45 -0.52
C GLU A 48 -3.85 -8.62 0.30
N LYS A 49 -4.38 -9.84 0.10
CA LYS A 49 -3.81 -11.04 0.75
C LYS A 49 -2.36 -11.30 0.36
N ILE A 50 -1.95 -10.93 -0.87
CA ILE A 50 -0.57 -11.09 -1.33
C ILE A 50 0.32 -10.00 -0.75
N LYS A 51 -0.14 -8.74 -0.74
CA LYS A 51 0.57 -7.64 -0.07
C LYS A 51 0.83 -7.94 1.41
N ASP A 52 -0.18 -8.42 2.12
CA ASP A 52 -0.05 -8.87 3.52
C ASP A 52 1.00 -9.97 3.71
N LYS A 53 1.18 -10.86 2.72
CA LYS A 53 2.21 -11.90 2.74
C LYS A 53 3.59 -11.33 2.45
N ILE A 54 3.69 -10.36 1.53
CA ILE A 54 4.93 -9.63 1.24
C ILE A 54 5.41 -8.91 2.49
N ASP A 55 4.54 -8.19 3.21
CA ASP A 55 4.88 -7.47 4.45
C ASP A 55 5.44 -8.38 5.55
N LYS A 56 4.97 -9.62 5.61
CA LYS A 56 5.47 -10.62 6.58
C LYS A 56 6.83 -11.20 6.18
N VAL A 57 7.19 -11.13 4.91
CA VAL A 57 8.47 -11.62 4.37
C VAL A 57 9.51 -10.52 4.33
N ALA A 58 9.11 -9.29 3.98
CA ALA A 58 9.97 -8.13 3.90
C ALA A 58 10.44 -7.69 5.30
N ASP A 59 11.74 -7.49 5.44
CA ASP A 59 12.37 -7.06 6.69
C ASP A 59 13.71 -6.42 6.34
N ILE A 60 13.78 -5.11 6.52
CA ILE A 60 14.93 -4.29 6.15
C ILE A 60 16.11 -4.44 7.12
N ASP A 61 15.87 -5.00 8.31
CA ASP A 61 16.91 -5.21 9.32
C ASP A 61 17.59 -6.59 9.16
N ASN A 62 17.10 -7.42 8.24
CA ASN A 62 17.59 -8.77 8.01
C ASN A 62 18.15 -8.93 6.58
N PRO A 63 19.48 -9.06 6.41
CA PRO A 63 20.11 -9.17 5.09
C PRO A 63 19.60 -10.33 4.22
N ILE A 64 19.25 -11.47 4.83
CA ILE A 64 18.71 -12.62 4.11
C ILE A 64 17.31 -12.29 3.58
N LYS A 65 16.47 -11.64 4.38
CA LYS A 65 15.13 -11.25 3.95
C LYS A 65 15.16 -10.13 2.91
N ILE A 66 16.11 -9.19 2.99
CA ILE A 66 16.37 -8.22 1.91
C ILE A 66 16.67 -8.94 0.58
N GLN A 67 17.57 -9.92 0.60
CA GLN A 67 17.89 -10.70 -0.61
C GLN A 67 16.66 -11.42 -1.15
N VAL A 68 15.87 -12.05 -0.26
CA VAL A 68 14.60 -12.70 -0.64
C VAL A 68 13.63 -11.72 -1.28
N THR A 69 13.42 -10.52 -0.70
CA THR A 69 12.52 -9.50 -1.27
C THR A 69 12.99 -9.06 -2.66
N LYS A 70 14.29 -8.87 -2.87
CA LYS A 70 14.84 -8.53 -4.19
C LYS A 70 14.64 -9.64 -5.23
N VAL A 71 14.83 -10.90 -4.83
CA VAL A 71 14.61 -12.05 -5.71
C VAL A 71 13.12 -12.16 -6.07
N ILE A 72 12.21 -12.04 -5.10
CA ILE A 72 10.76 -12.05 -5.35
C ILE A 72 10.36 -10.91 -6.28
N HIS A 73 10.92 -9.71 -6.08
CA HIS A 73 10.67 -8.58 -6.97
C HIS A 73 11.10 -8.86 -8.41
N GLN A 74 12.30 -9.43 -8.62
CA GLN A 74 12.76 -9.78 -9.96
C GLN A 74 11.89 -10.86 -10.61
N ASP A 75 11.54 -11.91 -9.86
CA ASP A 75 10.68 -13.00 -10.32
C ASP A 75 9.28 -12.51 -10.70
N VAL A 76 8.65 -11.68 -9.87
CA VAL A 76 7.34 -11.09 -10.17
C VAL A 76 7.40 -10.18 -11.40
N LEU A 77 8.46 -9.39 -11.55
CA LEU A 77 8.65 -8.53 -12.72
C LEU A 77 8.84 -9.34 -14.01
N GLU A 78 9.58 -10.45 -13.95
CA GLU A 78 9.79 -11.35 -15.09
C GLU A 78 8.47 -12.00 -15.50
N LYS A 79 7.75 -12.59 -14.54
CA LYS A 79 6.39 -13.12 -14.75
C LYS A 79 5.44 -12.08 -15.34
N TYR A 80 5.48 -10.84 -14.86
CA TYR A 80 4.66 -9.78 -15.43
C TYR A 80 5.02 -9.48 -16.89
N LYS A 81 6.31 -9.46 -17.25
CA LYS A 81 6.75 -9.28 -18.63
C LYS A 81 6.32 -10.44 -19.52
N GLU A 82 6.46 -11.68 -19.07
CA GLU A 82 5.97 -12.86 -19.79
C GLU A 82 4.45 -12.76 -20.04
N GLN A 83 3.70 -12.31 -19.03
CA GLN A 83 2.25 -12.11 -19.16
C GLN A 83 1.86 -11.01 -20.16
N LEU A 84 2.74 -10.03 -20.44
CA LEU A 84 2.50 -9.00 -21.46
C LEU A 84 2.64 -9.53 -22.90
N GLU A 85 3.35 -10.65 -23.09
CA GLU A 85 3.50 -11.29 -24.40
C GLU A 85 2.25 -12.11 -24.78
N LEU A 86 1.41 -12.44 -23.80
CA LEU A 86 0.19 -13.22 -24.02
C LEU A 86 -0.93 -12.33 -24.60
N ASN A 87 -1.62 -12.83 -25.62
CA ASN A 87 -2.81 -12.15 -26.16
C ASN A 87 -4.09 -12.73 -25.54
N PHE A 88 -4.62 -12.06 -24.51
CA PHE A 88 -5.89 -12.46 -23.89
C PHE A 88 -7.13 -12.11 -24.71
N ASN A 89 -6.93 -11.45 -25.85
CA ASN A 89 -7.95 -11.26 -26.88
C ASN A 89 -7.75 -12.23 -28.05
N ASP A 90 -6.92 -13.28 -27.94
CA ASP A 90 -6.84 -14.34 -28.94
C ASP A 90 -7.67 -15.54 -28.49
N LEU A 91 -8.76 -15.83 -29.21
CA LEU A 91 -9.63 -16.96 -28.93
C LEU A 91 -8.90 -18.31 -28.95
N GLU A 92 -7.94 -18.51 -29.86
CA GLU A 92 -7.19 -19.78 -29.92
C GLU A 92 -6.33 -19.94 -28.68
N PHE A 93 -5.67 -18.87 -28.24
CA PHE A 93 -4.95 -18.85 -26.97
C PHE A 93 -5.88 -19.17 -25.78
N LEU A 94 -7.04 -18.51 -25.67
CA LEU A 94 -7.99 -18.73 -24.57
C LEU A 94 -8.48 -20.19 -24.49
N LYS A 95 -8.68 -20.85 -25.64
CA LYS A 95 -9.03 -22.28 -25.71
C LYS A 95 -7.93 -23.17 -25.16
N THR A 96 -6.65 -22.80 -25.32
CA THR A 96 -5.52 -23.61 -24.80
C THR A 96 -5.43 -23.64 -23.27
N LEU A 97 -6.00 -22.65 -22.59
CA LEU A 97 -5.96 -22.55 -21.13
C LEU A 97 -6.93 -23.51 -20.43
N GLN A 98 -7.88 -24.07 -21.18
CA GLN A 98 -8.95 -24.89 -20.62
C GLN A 98 -8.47 -26.31 -20.34
N HIS A 99 -8.64 -26.73 -19.09
CA HIS A 99 -8.54 -28.14 -18.74
C HIS A 99 -9.93 -28.77 -18.86
N PHE A 100 -10.04 -29.80 -19.71
CA PHE A 100 -11.27 -30.59 -19.82
C PHE A 100 -11.34 -31.58 -18.66
N TYR A 101 -12.13 -31.26 -17.64
CA TYR A 101 -12.46 -32.23 -16.60
C TYR A 101 -13.77 -32.95 -16.94
N TYR A 102 -13.68 -34.26 -17.13
CA TYR A 102 -14.83 -35.18 -17.23
C TYR A 102 -15.41 -35.57 -15.86
N ARG A 103 -14.98 -34.92 -14.77
CA ARG A 103 -15.49 -35.18 -13.42
C ARG A 103 -16.07 -33.90 -12.83
N ASP A 104 -17.38 -33.92 -12.65
CA ASP A 104 -18.14 -32.97 -11.85
C ASP A 104 -17.56 -32.93 -10.42
N LYS A 105 -16.56 -32.07 -10.18
CA LYS A 105 -16.56 -31.39 -8.89
C LYS A 105 -17.90 -30.67 -8.83
N GLU A 106 -18.70 -30.94 -7.81
CA GLU A 106 -19.98 -30.24 -7.59
C GLU A 106 -19.68 -28.76 -7.32
N LEU A 107 -19.53 -27.98 -8.40
CA LEU A 107 -19.75 -26.56 -8.36
C LEU A 107 -21.25 -26.34 -8.36
N ASP A 108 -21.68 -25.44 -7.49
CA ASP A 108 -23.04 -24.91 -7.53
C ASP A 108 -23.29 -24.33 -8.93
N ALA A 109 -24.53 -24.47 -9.41
CA ALA A 109 -24.90 -23.92 -10.71
C ALA A 109 -24.61 -22.41 -10.74
N PRO A 110 -24.17 -21.86 -11.88
CA PRO A 110 -24.04 -20.42 -12.01
C PRO A 110 -25.41 -19.76 -11.81
N LYS A 111 -25.40 -18.56 -11.23
CA LYS A 111 -26.62 -17.76 -11.02
C LYS A 111 -27.26 -17.41 -12.34
N TYR A 112 -26.43 -17.16 -13.35
CA TYR A 112 -26.84 -16.75 -14.68
C TYR A 112 -26.06 -17.51 -15.75
N LYS A 113 -26.67 -17.69 -16.92
CA LYS A 113 -25.91 -18.13 -18.10
C LYS A 113 -25.03 -16.97 -18.60
N PRO A 114 -23.88 -17.25 -19.23
CA PRO A 114 -23.03 -16.19 -19.77
C PRO A 114 -23.76 -15.22 -20.71
N MET A 115 -24.63 -15.73 -21.60
CA MET A 115 -25.37 -14.89 -22.55
C MET A 115 -26.42 -13.99 -21.90
N GLU A 116 -26.87 -14.31 -20.69
CA GLU A 116 -27.87 -13.50 -19.98
C GLU A 116 -27.33 -12.11 -19.63
N PHE A 117 -26.01 -11.91 -19.75
CA PHE A 117 -25.37 -10.61 -19.69
C PHE A 117 -26.04 -9.55 -20.59
N ARG A 118 -26.54 -9.97 -21.77
CA ARG A 118 -27.23 -9.10 -22.75
C ARG A 118 -28.46 -8.40 -22.18
N TYR A 119 -29.06 -8.96 -21.14
CA TYR A 119 -30.32 -8.46 -20.58
C TYR A 119 -30.11 -7.53 -19.39
N TYR A 120 -28.86 -7.27 -18.96
CA TYR A 120 -28.59 -6.29 -17.92
C TYR A 120 -28.50 -4.88 -18.50
N PRO A 121 -29.28 -3.92 -17.98
CA PRO A 121 -29.23 -2.53 -18.39
C PRO A 121 -27.99 -1.84 -17.80
N ASN A 122 -26.80 -2.24 -18.24
CA ASN A 122 -25.53 -1.68 -17.78
C ASN A 122 -24.81 -0.94 -18.93
N SER A 123 -24.14 0.15 -18.58
CA SER A 123 -23.40 1.02 -19.51
C SER A 123 -22.22 0.33 -20.21
N THR A 124 -21.86 -0.89 -19.81
CA THR A 124 -20.68 -1.64 -20.26
C THR A 124 -20.97 -2.62 -21.42
N PHE A 125 -22.25 -2.80 -21.81
CA PHE A 125 -22.59 -3.76 -22.86
C PHE A 125 -21.87 -3.48 -24.19
N GLY A 126 -21.72 -2.20 -24.57
CA GLY A 126 -20.96 -1.81 -25.76
C GLY A 126 -19.49 -2.24 -25.73
N ASP A 127 -18.80 -1.98 -24.61
CA ASP A 127 -17.39 -2.36 -24.42
C ASP A 127 -17.22 -3.89 -24.46
N SER A 128 -18.18 -4.62 -23.88
CA SER A 128 -18.22 -6.08 -23.89
C SER A 128 -18.39 -6.66 -25.30
N ILE A 129 -19.28 -6.11 -26.13
CA ILE A 129 -19.45 -6.57 -27.52
C ILE A 129 -18.22 -6.22 -28.36
N GLN A 130 -17.64 -5.04 -28.17
CA GLN A 130 -16.41 -4.66 -28.86
C GLN A 130 -15.26 -5.62 -28.51
N LYS A 131 -15.09 -5.94 -27.24
CA LYS A 131 -14.08 -6.91 -26.80
C LYS A 131 -14.38 -8.31 -27.33
N LEU A 132 -15.65 -8.72 -27.37
CA LEU A 132 -16.05 -9.98 -27.97
C LEU A 132 -15.71 -10.03 -29.47
N ALA A 133 -15.92 -8.93 -30.21
CA ALA A 133 -15.52 -8.81 -31.61
C ALA A 133 -14.00 -8.95 -31.79
N GLN A 134 -13.20 -8.29 -30.93
CA GLN A 134 -11.73 -8.42 -30.92
C GLN A 134 -11.29 -9.86 -30.65
N ILE A 135 -11.86 -10.51 -29.64
CA ILE A 135 -11.61 -11.93 -29.33
C ILE A 135 -11.84 -12.81 -30.56
N ASN A 136 -12.88 -12.46 -31.32
CA ASN A 136 -13.26 -13.18 -32.52
C ASN A 136 -12.56 -12.67 -33.78
N GLY A 137 -11.53 -11.83 -33.71
CA GLY A 137 -10.75 -11.37 -34.88
C GLY A 137 -11.62 -10.68 -35.94
N ILE A 138 -12.54 -9.83 -35.50
CA ILE A 138 -13.33 -8.95 -36.37
C ILE A 138 -12.64 -7.59 -36.35
N ASP A 139 -11.67 -7.43 -37.24
CA ASP A 139 -10.70 -6.31 -37.22
C ASP A 139 -11.22 -5.01 -37.88
N ASP A 140 -12.33 -5.07 -38.62
CA ASP A 140 -12.74 -4.02 -39.57
C ASP A 140 -13.89 -3.10 -39.11
N PHE A 141 -14.26 -3.10 -37.82
CA PHE A 141 -15.35 -2.22 -37.36
C PHE A 141 -14.83 -0.84 -36.88
N HIS A 142 -14.12 -0.15 -37.77
CA HIS A 142 -13.73 1.24 -37.55
C HIS A 142 -14.94 2.16 -37.76
N TYR A 143 -15.47 2.71 -36.68
CA TYR A 143 -16.19 3.99 -36.71
C TYR A 143 -17.54 3.98 -37.47
N TYR A 144 -18.47 3.10 -37.07
CA TYR A 144 -19.89 3.47 -37.19
C TYR A 144 -20.18 4.52 -36.12
N ASP A 145 -20.95 5.55 -36.45
CA ASP A 145 -21.19 6.77 -35.67
C ASP A 145 -21.87 6.49 -34.32
N ALA A 146 -21.08 5.99 -33.36
CA ALA A 146 -21.51 5.57 -32.03
C ALA A 146 -22.13 6.72 -31.22
N ASP A 147 -21.84 7.96 -31.62
CA ASP A 147 -22.43 9.16 -31.02
C ASP A 147 -23.92 9.33 -31.36
N ASN A 148 -24.39 8.72 -32.47
CA ASN A 148 -25.75 8.95 -32.99
C ASN A 148 -26.69 7.73 -32.88
N SER A 149 -26.19 6.49 -32.75
CA SER A 149 -27.02 5.30 -32.49
C SER A 149 -26.27 4.17 -31.76
N PRO A 150 -26.03 4.31 -30.44
CA PRO A 150 -25.24 3.35 -29.66
C PRO A 150 -25.84 1.94 -29.61
N ASP A 151 -27.18 1.84 -29.62
CA ASP A 151 -27.87 0.55 -29.50
C ASP A 151 -27.88 -0.22 -30.83
N GLY A 152 -28.15 0.45 -31.96
CA GLY A 152 -28.04 -0.20 -33.28
C GLY A 152 -26.61 -0.66 -33.62
N TYR A 153 -25.60 0.08 -33.14
CA TYR A 153 -24.19 -0.31 -33.26
C TYR A 153 -23.88 -1.65 -32.59
N ARG A 154 -24.48 -1.92 -31.43
CA ARG A 154 -24.23 -3.13 -30.64
C ARG A 154 -24.87 -4.35 -31.29
N ASP A 155 -26.10 -4.19 -31.77
CA ASP A 155 -26.86 -5.25 -32.42
C ASP A 155 -26.19 -5.70 -33.73
N GLU A 156 -25.71 -4.76 -34.56
CA GLU A 156 -25.00 -5.07 -35.81
C GLU A 156 -23.69 -5.83 -35.55
N LEU A 157 -22.91 -5.42 -34.56
CA LEU A 157 -21.64 -6.07 -34.23
C LEU A 157 -21.85 -7.47 -33.63
N GLU A 158 -22.91 -7.64 -32.85
CA GLU A 158 -23.35 -8.95 -32.37
C GLU A 158 -23.76 -9.86 -33.53
N ASP A 159 -24.58 -9.38 -34.47
CA ASP A 159 -24.99 -10.14 -35.65
C ASP A 159 -23.79 -10.58 -36.49
N MET A 160 -22.77 -9.75 -36.66
CA MET A 160 -21.53 -10.12 -37.35
C MET A 160 -20.78 -11.25 -36.63
N ILE A 161 -20.72 -11.22 -35.31
CA ILE A 161 -20.13 -12.31 -34.51
C ILE A 161 -20.94 -13.60 -34.71
N LEU A 162 -22.27 -13.52 -34.66
CA LEU A 162 -23.15 -14.67 -34.84
C LEU A 162 -23.06 -15.25 -36.26
N ASP A 163 -23.01 -14.40 -37.29
CA ASP A 163 -22.87 -14.77 -38.70
C ASP A 163 -21.56 -15.50 -38.96
N LYS A 164 -20.44 -15.02 -38.38
CA LYS A 164 -19.12 -15.67 -38.48
C LYS A 164 -19.15 -17.15 -38.06
N TYR A 165 -20.04 -17.50 -37.13
CA TYR A 165 -20.23 -18.88 -36.66
C TYR A 165 -21.44 -19.59 -37.27
N GLY A 166 -22.12 -18.97 -38.24
CA GLY A 166 -23.32 -19.53 -38.90
C GLY A 166 -24.51 -19.68 -37.95
N LEU A 167 -24.61 -18.82 -36.93
CA LEU A 167 -25.57 -18.96 -35.84
C LEU A 167 -26.91 -18.25 -36.10
N ILE A 168 -27.00 -17.39 -37.12
CA ILE A 168 -28.24 -16.67 -37.48
C ILE A 168 -29.37 -17.63 -37.90
N GLU A 169 -29.02 -18.72 -38.60
CA GLU A 169 -29.97 -19.70 -39.12
C GLU A 169 -29.89 -21.07 -38.39
N ALA A 170 -29.14 -21.14 -37.29
CA ALA A 170 -28.94 -22.39 -36.55
C ALA A 170 -30.19 -22.82 -35.77
N ASN A 171 -30.27 -24.11 -35.42
CA ASN A 171 -31.26 -24.58 -34.44
C ASN A 171 -31.01 -23.87 -33.09
N SER A 172 -32.08 -23.35 -32.48
CA SER A 172 -32.02 -22.53 -31.25
C SER A 172 -31.18 -23.15 -30.13
N LYS A 173 -31.18 -24.47 -29.98
CA LYS A 173 -30.36 -25.12 -28.94
C LYS A 173 -28.85 -25.04 -29.23
N ILE A 174 -28.45 -25.24 -30.48
CA ILE A 174 -27.03 -25.16 -30.89
C ILE A 174 -26.56 -23.70 -30.84
N GLN A 175 -27.46 -22.79 -31.18
CA GLN A 175 -27.25 -21.36 -31.10
C GLN A 175 -26.96 -20.92 -29.66
N ASP A 176 -27.82 -21.27 -28.70
CA ASP A 176 -27.66 -20.91 -27.29
C ASP A 176 -26.33 -21.43 -26.70
N GLU A 177 -26.00 -22.70 -26.94
CA GLU A 177 -24.75 -23.30 -26.45
C GLU A 177 -23.52 -22.55 -26.97
N LYS A 178 -23.51 -22.24 -28.27
CA LYS A 178 -22.38 -21.57 -28.89
C LYS A 178 -22.25 -20.13 -28.43
N ILE A 179 -23.37 -19.43 -28.24
CA ILE A 179 -23.39 -18.08 -27.69
C ILE A 179 -22.86 -18.09 -26.24
N ASN A 180 -23.32 -19.00 -25.39
CA ASN A 180 -22.83 -19.11 -24.02
C ASN A 180 -21.31 -19.33 -23.97
N GLN A 181 -20.78 -20.19 -24.85
CA GLN A 181 -19.34 -20.37 -24.99
C GLN A 181 -18.62 -19.07 -25.34
N LEU A 182 -19.10 -18.32 -26.34
CA LEU A 182 -18.48 -17.06 -26.77
C LEU A 182 -18.41 -16.04 -25.63
N TYR A 183 -19.51 -15.88 -24.90
CA TYR A 183 -19.57 -14.98 -23.75
C TYR A 183 -18.71 -15.48 -22.57
N ALA A 184 -18.62 -16.79 -22.35
CA ALA A 184 -17.71 -17.34 -21.34
C ALA A 184 -16.24 -16.99 -21.66
N TYR A 185 -15.83 -16.99 -22.93
CA TYR A 185 -14.48 -16.55 -23.32
C TYR A 185 -14.25 -15.05 -23.12
N LEU A 186 -15.26 -14.22 -23.34
CA LEU A 186 -15.21 -12.80 -23.00
C LEU A 186 -14.90 -12.61 -21.51
N PHE A 187 -15.69 -13.23 -20.63
CA PHE A 187 -15.47 -13.12 -19.18
C PHE A 187 -14.15 -13.73 -18.72
N LEU A 188 -13.70 -14.82 -19.35
CA LEU A 188 -12.37 -15.39 -19.09
C LEU A 188 -11.27 -14.38 -19.45
N SER A 189 -11.38 -13.72 -20.61
CA SER A 189 -10.45 -12.68 -21.03
C SER A 189 -10.38 -11.53 -20.00
N ASP A 190 -11.53 -11.10 -19.47
CA ASP A 190 -11.59 -10.10 -18.41
C ASP A 190 -10.93 -10.56 -17.11
N CYS A 191 -11.13 -11.82 -16.72
CA CYS A 191 -10.47 -12.41 -15.54
C CYS A 191 -8.95 -12.44 -15.70
N LEU A 192 -8.45 -12.84 -16.87
CA LEU A 192 -7.02 -12.91 -17.18
C LEU A 192 -6.37 -11.51 -17.25
N GLU A 193 -7.08 -10.53 -17.81
CA GLU A 193 -6.61 -9.14 -17.78
C GLU A 193 -6.57 -8.62 -16.34
N SER A 194 -7.57 -8.96 -15.52
CA SER A 194 -7.59 -8.60 -14.09
C SER A 194 -6.41 -9.20 -13.32
N THR A 195 -6.02 -10.46 -13.61
CA THR A 195 -4.83 -11.06 -13.00
C THR A 195 -3.53 -10.43 -13.48
N ARG A 196 -3.41 -10.06 -14.76
CA ARG A 196 -2.27 -9.29 -15.29
C ARG A 196 -2.13 -7.94 -14.59
N GLN A 197 -3.24 -7.20 -14.45
CA GLN A 197 -3.24 -5.92 -13.75
C GLN A 197 -2.91 -6.07 -12.26
N MET A 198 -3.38 -7.14 -11.61
CA MET A 198 -2.99 -7.46 -10.24
C MET A 198 -1.48 -7.74 -10.13
N LEU A 199 -0.91 -8.52 -11.05
CA LEU A 199 0.53 -8.82 -11.07
C LEU A 199 1.37 -7.55 -11.24
N LYS A 200 0.94 -6.63 -12.11
CA LYS A 200 1.54 -5.30 -12.26
C LYS A 200 1.56 -4.54 -10.93
N ARG A 201 0.42 -4.44 -10.24
CA ARG A 201 0.32 -3.71 -8.96
C ARG A 201 1.15 -4.34 -7.86
N ILE A 202 1.25 -5.68 -7.82
CA ILE A 202 2.15 -6.39 -6.91
C ILE A 202 3.61 -6.07 -7.23
N ALA A 203 3.98 -6.02 -8.52
CA ALA A 203 5.32 -5.63 -8.95
C ALA A 203 5.66 -4.20 -8.53
N GLU A 204 4.75 -3.24 -8.76
CA GLU A 204 4.90 -1.83 -8.33
C GLU A 204 5.05 -1.72 -6.81
N TYR A 205 4.28 -2.50 -6.06
CA TYR A 205 4.38 -2.57 -4.61
C TYR A 205 5.77 -3.07 -4.14
N LEU A 206 6.27 -4.15 -4.75
CA LEU A 206 7.61 -4.67 -4.47
C LEU A 206 8.74 -3.73 -4.91
N ASP A 207 8.55 -3.00 -6.03
CA ASP A 207 9.52 -2.01 -6.50
C ASP A 207 9.65 -0.86 -5.50
N SER A 208 8.57 -0.48 -4.82
CA SER A 208 8.64 0.50 -3.73
C SER A 208 9.56 0.05 -2.57
N PHE A 209 9.48 -1.22 -2.17
CA PHE A 209 10.34 -1.82 -1.15
C PHE A 209 11.79 -1.90 -1.62
N VAL A 210 12.03 -2.41 -2.83
CA VAL A 210 13.38 -2.54 -3.38
C VAL A 210 14.01 -1.18 -3.64
N GLY A 211 13.22 -0.19 -4.07
CA GLY A 211 13.65 1.19 -4.22
C GLY A 211 14.10 1.79 -2.89
N PHE A 212 13.36 1.54 -1.80
CA PHE A 212 13.77 1.91 -0.46
C PHE A 212 15.07 1.21 -0.04
N ILE A 213 15.16 -0.11 -0.21
CA ILE A 213 16.36 -0.89 0.12
C ILE A 213 17.58 -0.39 -0.65
N LYS A 214 17.46 -0.15 -1.96
CA LYS A 214 18.56 0.38 -2.78
C LYS A 214 19.01 1.76 -2.30
N LYS A 215 18.09 2.63 -1.87
CA LYS A 215 18.43 3.92 -1.27
C LYS A 215 19.16 3.75 0.07
N ALA A 216 18.76 2.77 0.88
CA ALA A 216 19.37 2.46 2.16
C ALA A 216 20.76 1.78 2.02
N GLU A 217 20.95 0.91 1.03
CA GLU A 217 22.22 0.20 0.77
C GLU A 217 23.24 1.07 0.03
N ASN A 218 22.80 1.88 -0.94
CA ASN A 218 23.65 2.87 -1.62
C ASN A 218 23.79 4.17 -0.82
N PHE A 219 23.35 4.13 0.45
CA PHE A 219 23.67 5.16 1.41
C PHE A 219 25.19 5.10 1.67
N GLU A 220 25.95 5.90 0.96
CA GLU A 220 27.37 6.08 1.25
C GLU A 220 27.50 6.79 2.61
N LEU A 221 27.74 5.99 3.66
CA LEU A 221 28.10 6.45 5.01
C LEU A 221 29.24 7.48 5.02
N ASP A 222 30.06 7.52 3.97
CA ASP A 222 31.26 8.34 3.85
C ASP A 222 31.14 9.56 2.93
N LYS A 223 29.99 9.81 2.27
CA LYS A 223 29.79 11.04 1.46
C LYS A 223 29.00 12.15 2.16
N TYR A 224 28.36 11.82 3.27
CA TYR A 224 27.61 12.78 4.08
C TYR A 224 27.90 12.45 5.54
N SER A 225 28.56 13.36 6.27
CA SER A 225 28.57 13.23 7.72
C SER A 225 27.13 13.36 8.22
N PHE A 226 26.81 12.68 9.32
CA PHE A 226 25.50 12.75 9.98
C PHE A 226 25.04 14.20 10.29
N GLU A 227 25.95 15.17 10.18
CA GLU A 227 25.73 16.60 10.34
C GLU A 227 25.00 17.22 9.13
N GLU A 228 25.19 16.75 7.90
CA GLU A 228 24.58 17.37 6.71
C GLU A 228 23.11 17.00 6.48
N ILE A 229 22.64 15.86 7.00
CA ILE A 229 21.22 15.46 6.99
C ILE A 229 20.47 16.14 8.15
N SER A 230 21.17 16.44 9.25
CA SER A 230 20.61 17.07 10.45
C SER A 230 20.26 18.55 10.25
N ASP A 231 21.00 19.27 9.40
CA ASP A 231 20.86 20.73 9.26
C ASP A 231 19.70 21.18 8.36
N LYS A 232 19.02 20.25 7.66
CA LYS A 232 17.91 20.57 6.75
C LYS A 232 16.54 20.08 7.21
N ASP A 233 16.45 19.44 8.37
CA ASP A 233 15.17 19.16 9.02
C ASP A 233 14.82 20.31 10.00
N PRO A 234 13.84 21.18 9.68
CA PRO A 234 13.43 22.27 10.58
C PRO A 234 12.85 21.76 11.91
N THR A 235 12.60 20.45 12.04
CA THR A 235 12.13 19.80 13.28
C THR A 235 13.25 19.16 14.11
N ASN A 236 14.49 19.10 13.61
CA ASN A 236 15.65 18.52 14.31
C ASN A 236 16.66 19.57 14.83
N LEU A 237 16.20 20.80 15.10
CA LEU A 237 17.01 21.87 15.65
C LEU A 237 17.73 21.41 16.94
N LYS A 238 19.07 21.42 16.91
CA LYS A 238 19.87 21.19 18.12
C LYS A 238 19.64 22.33 19.11
N LEU A 239 18.95 22.04 20.21
CA LEU A 239 18.74 22.98 21.30
C LEU A 239 19.76 22.71 22.41
N GLU A 240 20.83 23.50 22.44
CA GLU A 240 21.88 23.38 23.45
C GLU A 240 21.69 24.38 24.60
N PHE A 241 21.47 23.83 25.79
CA PHE A 241 21.35 24.59 27.02
C PHE A 241 22.71 24.66 27.73
N LYS A 242 23.19 25.89 27.98
CA LYS A 242 24.40 26.14 28.76
C LYS A 242 24.16 26.09 30.28
N ILE A 243 23.40 25.08 30.71
CA ILE A 243 23.01 24.81 32.11
C ILE A 243 23.04 23.29 32.32
N GLN A 244 22.95 22.84 33.58
CA GLN A 244 23.01 21.41 33.89
C GLN A 244 21.70 20.71 33.55
N LYS A 245 21.73 19.37 33.43
CA LYS A 245 20.56 18.55 33.07
C LYS A 245 19.35 18.81 33.99
N LEU A 246 19.61 18.95 35.28
CA LEU A 246 18.57 19.20 36.27
C LEU A 246 17.93 20.58 36.07
N ASP A 247 18.72 21.59 35.73
CA ASP A 247 18.21 22.94 35.42
C ASP A 247 17.34 22.94 34.16
N VAL A 248 17.66 22.09 33.17
CA VAL A 248 16.78 21.90 32.01
C VAL A 248 15.43 21.32 32.43
N ALA A 249 15.41 20.37 33.38
CA ALA A 249 14.16 19.84 33.92
C ALA A 249 13.35 20.92 34.65
N PHE A 250 13.99 21.75 35.49
CA PHE A 250 13.34 22.90 36.12
C PHE A 250 12.77 23.88 35.10
N PHE A 251 13.55 24.22 34.07
CA PHE A 251 13.14 25.16 33.03
C PHE A 251 11.85 24.71 32.32
N TYR A 252 11.83 23.50 31.77
CA TYR A 252 10.65 23.00 31.06
C TYR A 252 9.45 22.81 31.98
N ARG A 253 9.69 22.42 33.24
CA ARG A 253 8.64 22.32 34.24
C ARG A 253 8.03 23.69 34.57
N ALA A 254 8.85 24.72 34.78
CA ALA A 254 8.40 26.08 35.07
C ALA A 254 7.61 26.67 33.89
N LEU A 255 8.02 26.42 32.65
CA LEU A 255 7.26 26.82 31.46
C LEU A 255 5.90 26.13 31.37
N PHE A 256 5.84 24.84 31.68
CA PHE A 256 4.59 24.07 31.68
C PHE A 256 3.65 24.49 32.82
N GLU A 257 4.16 24.58 34.05
CA GLU A 257 3.38 24.99 35.22
C GLU A 257 2.96 26.47 35.16
N GLY A 258 3.78 27.32 34.52
CA GLY A 258 3.47 28.73 34.24
C GLY A 258 2.51 28.95 33.08
N GLY A 259 2.04 27.89 32.40
CA GLY A 259 1.09 27.98 31.28
C GLY A 259 1.68 28.56 29.98
N ILE A 260 3.01 28.62 29.87
CA ILE A 260 3.71 29.05 28.65
C ILE A 260 3.79 27.89 27.65
N LEU A 261 3.94 26.67 28.14
CA LEU A 261 3.86 25.44 27.34
C LEU A 261 2.58 24.68 27.70
N ASP A 262 1.79 24.34 26.68
CA ASP A 262 0.67 23.41 26.82
C ASP A 262 1.10 22.03 26.33
N VAL A 263 0.77 21.00 27.11
CA VAL A 263 1.04 19.61 26.77
C VAL A 263 -0.19 18.80 27.16
N ASP A 264 -0.76 18.09 26.16
CA ASP A 264 -1.90 17.21 26.40
C ASP A 264 -1.55 16.19 27.49
N SER A 265 -2.36 16.18 28.53
CA SER A 265 -2.19 15.32 29.71
C SER A 265 -3.43 14.45 29.96
N GLN A 266 -4.36 14.38 29.01
CA GLN A 266 -5.56 13.55 29.13
C GLN A 266 -5.18 12.09 29.39
N ASN A 267 -5.86 11.47 30.35
CA ASN A 267 -5.69 10.07 30.76
C ASN A 267 -4.28 9.69 31.30
N GLN A 268 -3.44 10.66 31.67
CA GLN A 268 -2.14 10.39 32.31
C GLN A 268 -2.20 10.51 33.83
N ILE A 269 -1.57 9.56 34.54
CA ILE A 269 -1.44 9.58 36.02
C ILE A 269 -0.58 10.78 36.48
N ASN A 270 0.45 11.12 35.71
CA ASN A 270 1.32 12.27 35.94
C ASN A 270 1.13 13.29 34.83
N LYS A 271 0.74 14.51 35.18
CA LYS A 271 0.47 15.61 34.21
C LYS A 271 1.66 15.94 33.31
N ASP A 272 2.88 15.64 33.76
CA ASP A 272 4.13 15.90 33.07
C ASP A 272 4.69 14.69 32.28
N THR A 273 3.97 13.56 32.19
CA THR A 273 4.45 12.36 31.46
C THR A 273 4.78 12.66 30.01
N ASN A 274 3.91 13.36 29.30
CA ASN A 274 4.11 13.65 27.88
C ASN A 274 5.22 14.69 27.66
N LEU A 275 5.36 15.65 28.58
CA LEU A 275 6.48 16.60 28.58
C LEU A 275 7.83 15.89 28.73
N ARG A 276 7.93 14.92 29.65
CA ARG A 276 9.15 14.10 29.82
C ARG A 276 9.49 13.33 28.55
N LYS A 277 8.50 12.67 27.94
CA LYS A 277 8.67 11.96 26.67
C LYS A 277 9.14 12.89 25.55
N TYR A 278 8.59 14.10 25.47
CA TYR A 278 9.02 15.10 24.50
C TYR A 278 10.50 15.44 24.68
N ILE A 279 10.91 15.78 25.91
CA ILE A 279 12.30 16.16 26.20
C ILE A 279 13.27 15.00 25.93
N ASP A 280 12.91 13.76 26.31
CA ASP A 280 13.74 12.58 26.11
C ASP A 280 13.96 12.22 24.62
N ASN A 281 12.98 12.54 23.77
CA ASN A 281 13.05 12.25 22.35
C ASN A 281 13.57 13.44 21.52
N ALA A 282 13.58 14.65 22.07
CA ALA A 282 14.02 15.86 21.38
C ALA A 282 15.54 15.94 21.22
N ASN A 283 16.00 16.78 20.30
CA ASN A 283 17.42 17.07 20.06
C ASN A 283 17.98 18.10 21.05
N ILE A 284 17.75 17.87 22.35
CA ILE A 284 18.13 18.78 23.45
C ILE A 284 19.43 18.33 24.11
N TYR A 285 20.35 19.27 24.36
CA TYR A 285 21.65 19.05 24.97
C TYR A 285 21.83 19.94 26.19
N PHE A 286 22.61 19.48 27.17
CA PHE A 286 22.97 20.21 28.38
C PHE A 286 24.49 20.15 28.60
N LEU A 287 25.02 21.04 29.44
CA LEU A 287 26.44 20.97 29.84
C LEU A 287 26.62 20.02 31.02
N ASN A 288 27.43 18.98 30.82
CA ASN A 288 27.83 18.08 31.91
C ASN A 288 28.81 18.79 32.87
N GLU A 289 29.17 18.12 33.97
CA GLU A 289 30.11 18.65 34.97
C GLU A 289 31.52 18.95 34.43
N LYS A 290 31.88 18.36 33.29
CA LYS A 290 33.15 18.57 32.59
C LYS A 290 33.07 19.72 31.57
N GLY A 291 31.89 20.32 31.37
CA GLY A 291 31.65 21.36 30.39
C GLY A 291 31.37 20.84 28.97
N ASP A 292 31.16 19.53 28.80
CA ASP A 292 30.83 18.95 27.49
C ASP A 292 29.32 19.03 27.24
N SER A 293 28.95 19.28 25.98
CA SER A 293 27.56 19.23 25.49
C SER A 293 27.11 17.77 25.34
N VAL A 294 26.14 17.36 26.15
CA VAL A 294 25.64 15.98 26.20
C VAL A 294 24.14 15.96 25.92
N LYS A 295 23.69 15.06 25.04
CA LYS A 295 22.26 14.89 24.72
C LYS A 295 21.49 14.44 25.96
N ILE A 296 20.32 15.03 26.19
CA ILE A 296 19.43 14.56 27.26
C ILE A 296 18.96 13.14 26.94
N LYS A 297 19.10 12.27 27.95
CA LYS A 297 18.50 10.93 27.99
C LYS A 297 17.98 10.69 29.40
N ASP A 298 16.80 10.10 29.53
CA ASP A 298 16.18 9.74 30.80
C ASP A 298 16.03 10.97 31.73
N ILE A 299 15.32 11.99 31.26
CA ILE A 299 14.97 13.19 32.04
C ILE A 299 13.97 12.85 33.14
N SER A 300 13.24 11.74 32.99
CA SER A 300 12.30 11.23 33.99
C SER A 300 12.93 11.02 35.36
N LYS A 301 14.23 10.68 35.43
CA LYS A 301 15.00 10.63 36.68
C LYS A 301 15.11 11.99 37.36
N GLU A 302 15.37 13.06 36.61
CA GLU A 302 15.48 14.42 37.16
C GLU A 302 14.12 14.91 37.66
N PHE A 303 13.05 14.72 36.87
CA PHE A 303 11.69 15.03 37.32
C PHE A 303 11.28 14.26 38.59
N SER A 304 11.76 13.03 38.75
CA SER A 304 11.49 12.22 39.94
C SER A 304 12.27 12.67 41.17
N ARG A 305 13.47 13.25 40.98
CA ARG A 305 14.26 13.90 42.04
C ARG A 305 13.55 15.13 42.56
N ILE A 306 13.03 15.96 41.65
CA ILE A 306 12.31 17.18 42.03
C ILE A 306 11.01 16.87 42.81
N LYS A 307 10.33 15.76 42.51
CA LYS A 307 9.07 15.36 43.18
C LYS A 307 9.25 14.63 44.54
N LYS A 308 10.46 14.24 44.94
CA LYS A 308 10.66 13.39 46.14
C LYS A 308 11.23 14.16 47.34
N LYS A 309 10.47 14.10 48.45
CA LYS A 309 10.81 14.35 49.88
C LYS A 309 10.78 15.80 50.38
N GLU A 310 9.97 16.00 51.43
CA GLU A 310 9.72 17.26 52.15
C GLU A 310 10.99 17.96 52.66
N ASP A 311 12.07 17.23 52.95
CA ASP A 311 13.34 17.79 53.45
C ASP A 311 14.28 18.33 52.34
N GLU A 312 14.13 17.91 51.07
CA GLU A 312 14.93 18.40 49.93
C GLU A 312 14.25 19.54 49.17
N VAL A 313 13.02 19.89 49.56
CA VAL A 313 12.24 21.00 48.98
C VAL A 313 13.06 22.29 48.99
N TYR A 314 13.73 22.63 50.09
CA TYR A 314 14.56 23.83 50.16
C TYR A 314 15.77 23.83 49.21
N LYS A 315 16.40 22.67 48.97
CA LYS A 315 17.60 22.57 48.13
C LYS A 315 17.24 22.79 46.67
N TYR A 316 16.19 22.12 46.20
CA TYR A 316 15.75 22.18 44.81
C TYR A 316 14.93 23.44 44.51
N SER A 317 14.14 23.96 45.46
CA SER A 317 13.49 25.26 45.32
C SER A 317 14.49 26.40 45.22
N ARG A 318 15.61 26.35 45.98
CA ARG A 318 16.66 27.36 45.83
C ARG A 318 17.33 27.30 44.47
N GLN A 319 17.66 26.10 43.99
CA GLN A 319 18.24 25.92 42.66
C GLN A 319 17.28 26.37 41.54
N GLU A 320 15.98 26.10 41.68
CA GLU A 320 14.95 26.56 40.75
C GLU A 320 14.84 28.09 40.76
N ILE A 321 14.83 28.73 41.93
CA ILE A 321 14.87 30.19 42.07
C ILE A 321 16.14 30.78 41.43
N ASP A 322 17.30 30.21 41.71
CA ASP A 322 18.59 30.65 41.16
C ASP A 322 18.58 30.59 39.61
N LEU A 323 17.96 29.54 39.04
CA LEU A 323 17.76 29.41 37.60
C LEU A 323 16.81 30.49 37.05
N LEU A 324 15.68 30.73 37.71
CA LEU A 324 14.71 31.75 37.29
C LEU A 324 15.34 33.15 37.35
N ASP A 325 16.08 33.47 38.40
CA ASP A 325 16.81 34.73 38.55
C ASP A 325 17.87 34.90 37.45
N LEU A 326 18.59 33.82 37.11
CA LEU A 326 19.54 33.81 36.00
C LEU A 326 18.82 34.12 34.67
N ILE A 327 17.69 33.48 34.41
CA ILE A 327 16.89 33.68 33.20
C ILE A 327 16.37 35.13 33.13
N ILE A 328 15.78 35.65 34.22
CA ILE A 328 15.30 37.03 34.33
C ILE A 328 16.44 38.00 34.03
N LYS A 329 17.61 37.82 34.66
CA LYS A 329 18.79 38.67 34.41
C LYS A 329 19.21 38.65 32.94
N LYS A 330 19.25 37.47 32.31
CA LYS A 330 19.64 37.33 30.89
C LYS A 330 18.65 38.04 29.96
N PHE A 331 17.35 37.88 30.19
CA PHE A 331 16.33 38.53 29.37
C PHE A 331 16.26 40.04 29.60
N SER A 332 16.41 40.53 30.83
CA SER A 332 16.51 41.96 31.13
C SER A 332 17.69 42.60 30.40
N ASN A 333 18.87 41.97 30.43
CA ASN A 333 20.03 42.47 29.68
C ASN A 333 19.79 42.48 28.17
N ARG A 334 19.10 41.48 27.60
CA ARG A 334 18.77 41.48 26.17
C ARG A 334 17.77 42.59 25.83
N ARG A 335 16.76 42.80 26.68
CA ARG A 335 15.79 43.89 26.53
C ARG A 335 16.49 45.24 26.51
N GLU A 336 17.40 45.50 27.44
CA GLU A 336 18.19 46.74 27.47
C GLU A 336 19.02 46.94 26.20
N LYS A 337 19.67 45.89 25.69
CA LYS A 337 20.41 45.96 24.42
C LYS A 337 19.51 46.32 23.24
N ILE A 338 18.35 45.68 23.14
CA ILE A 338 17.38 45.99 22.07
C ILE A 338 16.95 47.46 22.17
N LEU A 339 16.68 47.96 23.38
CA LEU A 339 16.30 49.36 23.61
C LEU A 339 17.42 50.37 23.30
N GLN A 340 18.69 49.95 23.30
CA GLN A 340 19.83 50.78 22.89
C GLN A 340 20.11 50.73 21.38
N GLU A 341 19.64 49.67 20.72
CA GLU A 341 19.74 49.45 19.26
C GLU A 341 18.57 50.11 18.49
N MET A 342 17.50 50.49 19.20
CA MET A 342 16.37 51.31 18.73
C MET A 342 16.65 52.78 18.96
#